data_AF-A0AAD4JKN1-F1
#
_entry.id   AF-A0AAD4JKN1-F1
#
_cell.length_a   1.000
_cell.length_b   1.000
_cell.length_c   1.000
_cell.angle_alpha   90.00
_cell.angle_beta   90.00
_cell.angle_gamma   90.00
#
_symmetry.space_group_name_H-M   'P 1'
#
loop_
_entity.id
_entity.type
_entity.pdbx_description
1 polymer ?
#
loop_
_entity_poly.entity_id
_entity_poly.type
_entity_poly.pdbx_seq_one_letter_code
_entity_poly.pdbx_strand_id
1 'polypeptide(L)'
;MGVDAEDGDEAESLKLQKLAARAKAFRSTEFDDEDSDDDFSDDEELQSPIDDVDPFIFFVDTIKALQASDPLRFQNITQTLDFHYQALANGVAQHAEQRREEIEKKKMEKAIGAVAS
;
A
#
# COMPACT_ATOMS: atom_id res chain seq x y z
N MET A 1 27.96 64.52 52.10
CA MET A 1 27.85 65.14 50.75
C MET A 1 28.51 64.15 49.81
N GLY A 2 27.80 63.37 49.00
CA GLY A 2 26.92 63.79 47.91
C GLY A 2 27.70 63.63 46.60
N VAL A 3 27.25 62.74 45.71
CA VAL A 3 27.44 62.61 44.23
C VAL A 3 27.09 61.15 43.87
N ASP A 4 25.89 60.84 43.40
CA ASP A 4 25.41 60.96 42.01
C ASP A 4 26.09 59.96 41.04
N ALA A 5 25.30 59.01 40.55
CA ALA A 5 25.42 58.34 39.25
C ALA A 5 24.21 57.39 39.05
N GLU A 6 23.02 57.99 38.96
CA GLU A 6 21.94 57.45 38.15
C GLU A 6 22.42 57.41 36.68
N ASP A 7 22.90 56.26 36.17
CA ASP A 7 23.08 56.09 34.70
C ASP A 7 23.28 54.62 34.24
N GLY A 8 22.99 53.63 35.09
CA GLY A 8 23.31 52.22 34.81
C GLY A 8 22.22 51.42 34.09
N ASP A 9 20.97 51.88 34.13
CA ASP A 9 19.80 51.10 33.70
C ASP A 9 19.34 51.45 32.26
N GLU A 10 19.71 52.63 31.74
CA GLU A 10 19.28 53.06 30.40
C GLU A 10 20.01 52.28 29.28
N ALA A 11 21.28 51.94 29.47
CA ALA A 11 22.07 51.17 28.50
C ALA A 11 21.65 49.69 28.43
N GLU A 12 21.21 49.12 29.55
CA GLU A 12 20.64 47.77 29.62
C GLU A 12 19.23 47.73 29.02
N SER A 13 18.40 48.74 29.29
CA SER A 13 17.05 48.82 28.72
C SER A 13 17.05 48.94 27.19
N LEU A 14 17.96 49.73 26.61
CA LEU A 14 18.14 49.82 25.15
C LEU A 14 18.58 48.50 24.53
N LYS A 15 19.48 47.76 25.21
CA LYS A 15 19.89 46.42 24.79
C LYS A 15 18.73 45.45 24.87
N LEU A 16 17.97 45.43 25.97
CA LEU A 16 16.78 44.60 26.14
C LEU A 16 15.72 44.90 25.08
N GLN A 17 15.46 46.18 24.79
CA GLN A 17 14.49 46.60 23.79
C GLN A 17 14.91 46.16 22.38
N LYS A 18 16.20 46.28 22.04
CA LYS A 18 16.76 45.80 20.78
C LYS A 18 16.71 44.28 20.67
N LEU A 19 16.95 43.57 21.77
CA LEU A 19 16.86 42.11 21.86
C LEU A 19 15.41 41.63 21.72
N ALA A 20 14.47 42.33 22.35
CA ALA A 20 13.03 42.08 22.26
C ALA A 20 12.49 42.35 20.84
N ALA A 21 12.92 43.44 20.21
CA ALA A 21 12.57 43.74 18.82
C ALA A 21 13.11 42.65 17.86
N ARG A 22 14.34 42.18 18.09
CA ARG A 22 14.93 41.07 17.31
C ARG A 22 14.19 39.75 17.55
N ALA A 23 13.81 39.44 18.79
CA ALA A 23 13.02 38.25 19.12
C ALA A 23 11.63 38.29 18.49
N LYS A 24 11.01 39.48 18.41
CA LYS A 24 9.71 39.68 17.75
C LYS A 24 9.79 39.52 16.23
N ALA A 25 10.95 39.82 15.61
CA ALA A 25 11.20 39.54 14.19
C ALA A 25 11.43 38.04 13.89
N PHE A 26 11.86 37.24 14.87
CA PHE A 26 11.90 35.77 14.77
C PHE A 26 10.53 35.11 15.00
N ARG A 27 9.54 35.87 15.47
CA ARG A 27 8.14 35.41 15.49
C ARG A 27 7.53 35.69 14.11
N SER A 28 8.12 35.08 13.08
CA SER A 28 7.42 34.84 11.82
C SER A 28 6.09 34.15 12.16
N THR A 29 5.00 34.86 11.85
CA THR A 29 3.70 34.27 11.47
C THR A 29 3.30 33.08 12.33
N GLU A 30 2.70 33.28 13.51
CA GLU A 30 1.24 33.27 13.60
C GLU A 30 0.61 32.35 12.54
N PHE A 31 0.39 31.09 12.94
CA PHE A 31 -0.50 30.09 12.37
C PHE A 31 -0.43 29.91 10.85
N ASP A 32 0.50 29.07 10.41
CA ASP A 32 0.10 27.97 9.53
C ASP A 32 0.28 26.68 10.34
N ASP A 33 -0.79 26.28 11.02
CA ASP A 33 -1.00 24.85 11.28
C ASP A 33 -1.39 24.19 9.94
N GLU A 34 -0.51 24.28 8.94
CA GLU A 34 -0.58 23.52 7.68
C GLU A 34 0.19 22.20 7.79
N ASP A 35 0.32 21.67 9.01
CA ASP A 35 0.37 20.21 9.20
C ASP A 35 -1.05 19.63 8.96
N SER A 36 -1.68 19.97 7.83
CA SER A 36 -2.77 19.16 7.29
C SER A 36 -2.12 17.99 6.56
N ASP A 37 -1.64 17.08 7.39
CA ASP A 37 -1.02 15.79 7.12
C ASP A 37 -2.04 14.81 6.48
N ASP A 38 -2.80 15.26 5.48
CA ASP A 38 -3.92 14.51 4.89
C ASP A 38 -4.00 14.67 3.36
N ASP A 39 -2.84 14.80 2.70
CA ASP A 39 -2.68 14.55 1.26
C ASP A 39 -2.26 13.09 0.98
N PHE A 40 -2.44 12.18 1.95
CA PHE A 40 -2.61 10.76 1.60
C PHE A 40 -4.04 10.59 1.07
N SER A 41 -4.24 11.03 -0.17
CA SER A 41 -5.31 10.46 -0.98
C SER A 41 -5.01 8.97 -1.11
N ASP A 42 -5.56 8.15 -0.21
CA ASP A 42 -5.70 6.70 -0.34
C ASP A 42 -6.69 6.37 -1.47
N ASP A 43 -6.50 7.01 -2.62
CA ASP A 43 -7.32 6.94 -3.84
C ASP A 43 -6.47 6.40 -5.01
N GLU A 44 -5.26 5.93 -4.72
CA GLU A 44 -4.66 4.92 -5.59
C GLU A 44 -5.30 3.58 -5.19
N GLU A 45 -6.38 3.19 -5.89
CA GLU A 45 -6.76 1.78 -6.03
C GLU A 45 -5.56 1.05 -6.66
N LEU A 46 -4.53 0.79 -5.86
CA LEU A 46 -3.32 0.12 -6.27
C LEU A 46 -3.70 -1.31 -6.57
N GLN A 47 -3.95 -1.59 -7.86
CA GLN A 47 -4.10 -2.94 -8.35
C GLN A 47 -2.88 -3.73 -7.91
N SER A 48 -3.10 -4.64 -6.98
CA SER A 48 -2.04 -5.49 -6.47
C SER A 48 -1.60 -6.42 -7.61
N PRO A 49 -0.32 -6.83 -7.66
CA PRO A 49 0.13 -7.79 -8.66
C PRO A 49 -0.64 -9.12 -8.65
N ILE A 50 -1.41 -9.42 -7.60
CA ILE A 50 -2.19 -10.66 -7.47
C ILE A 50 -3.66 -10.51 -7.85
N ASP A 51 -4.17 -9.30 -8.03
CA ASP A 51 -5.62 -9.05 -8.18
C ASP A 51 -6.19 -9.65 -9.48
N ASP A 52 -5.34 -9.79 -10.52
CA ASP A 52 -5.71 -10.43 -11.78
C ASP A 52 -5.53 -11.96 -11.77
N VAL A 53 -5.04 -12.55 -10.68
CA VAL A 53 -4.73 -13.99 -10.59
C VAL A 53 -5.93 -14.76 -10.06
N ASP A 54 -6.44 -15.70 -10.86
CA ASP A 54 -7.43 -16.66 -10.36
C ASP A 54 -6.74 -17.75 -9.51
N PRO A 55 -7.10 -17.89 -8.22
CA PRO A 55 -6.39 -18.76 -7.30
C PRO A 55 -6.56 -20.25 -7.64
N PHE A 56 -7.71 -20.65 -8.18
CA PHE A 56 -7.98 -22.05 -8.52
C PHE A 56 -7.20 -22.44 -9.78
N ILE A 57 -7.21 -21.58 -10.79
CA ILE A 57 -6.42 -21.77 -12.01
C ILE A 57 -4.93 -21.83 -11.66
N PHE A 58 -4.44 -20.89 -10.84
CA PHE A 58 -3.03 -20.84 -10.45
C PHE A 58 -2.59 -22.09 -9.66
N PHE A 59 -3.43 -22.58 -8.74
CA PHE A 59 -3.16 -23.83 -8.03
C PHE A 59 -3.06 -25.02 -8.99
N VAL A 60 -4.01 -25.17 -9.92
CA VAL A 60 -4.00 -26.29 -10.87
C VAL A 60 -2.79 -26.22 -11.80
N ASP A 61 -2.43 -25.04 -12.28
CA ASP A 61 -1.26 -24.85 -13.13
C ASP A 61 0.06 -25.12 -12.41
N THR A 62 0.17 -24.70 -11.14
CA THR A 62 1.36 -25.00 -10.33
C THR A 62 1.50 -26.50 -10.06
N ILE A 63 0.39 -27.22 -9.80
CA ILE A 63 0.42 -28.67 -9.65
C ILE A 63 0.77 -29.39 -10.97
N LYS A 64 0.24 -28.93 -12.11
CA LYS A 64 0.60 -29.47 -13.43
C LYS A 64 2.07 -29.21 -13.77
N ALA A 65 2.57 -28.01 -13.47
CA ALA A 65 3.97 -27.65 -13.64
C ALA A 65 4.88 -28.51 -12.75
N LEU A 66 4.48 -28.76 -11.50
CA LEU A 66 5.19 -29.68 -10.61
C LEU A 66 5.20 -31.10 -11.17
N GLN A 67 4.06 -31.60 -11.64
CA GLN A 67 3.98 -32.93 -12.26
C GLN A 67 4.90 -33.05 -13.49
N ALA A 68 5.01 -32.01 -14.32
CA ALA A 68 5.85 -32.00 -15.51
C ALA A 68 7.35 -31.86 -15.20
N SER A 69 7.69 -31.03 -14.20
CA SER A 69 9.09 -30.73 -13.85
C SER A 69 9.72 -31.73 -12.89
N ASP A 70 8.94 -32.26 -11.94
CA ASP A 70 9.38 -33.25 -10.95
C ASP A 70 8.27 -34.31 -10.69
N PRO A 71 8.14 -35.31 -11.57
CA PRO A 71 7.10 -36.32 -11.47
C PRO A 71 7.17 -37.15 -10.19
N LEU A 72 8.38 -37.39 -9.66
CA LEU A 72 8.58 -38.16 -8.43
C LEU A 72 8.05 -37.39 -7.22
N ARG A 73 8.34 -36.09 -7.13
CA ARG A 73 7.82 -35.25 -6.06
C ARG A 73 6.30 -35.12 -6.12
N PHE A 74 5.73 -34.97 -7.32
CA PHE A 74 4.28 -34.98 -7.49
C PHE A 74 3.67 -36.29 -6.98
N GLN A 75 4.19 -37.44 -7.41
CA GLN A 75 3.69 -38.75 -6.94
C GLN A 75 3.76 -38.89 -5.42
N ASN A 76 4.90 -38.53 -4.81
CA ASN A 76 5.06 -38.61 -3.35
C ASN A 76 4.03 -37.75 -2.62
N ILE A 77 3.73 -36.54 -3.12
CA ILE A 77 2.72 -35.68 -2.52
C ILE A 77 1.32 -36.29 -2.70
N THR A 78 0.94 -36.62 -3.93
CA THR A 78 -0.42 -37.10 -4.24
C THR A 78 -0.75 -38.43 -3.57
N GLN A 79 0.21 -39.34 -3.44
CA GLN A 79 0.01 -40.64 -2.79
C GLN A 79 -0.15 -40.55 -1.27
N THR A 80 0.38 -39.49 -0.63
CA THR A 80 0.22 -39.29 0.82
C THR A 80 -1.12 -38.67 1.21
N LEU A 81 -1.86 -38.12 0.24
CA LEU A 81 -3.20 -37.59 0.47
C LEU A 81 -4.17 -38.75 0.71
N ASP A 82 -5.02 -38.59 1.73
CA ASP A 82 -6.17 -39.48 1.91
C ASP A 82 -7.23 -39.26 0.81
N PHE A 83 -8.25 -40.11 0.81
CA PHE A 83 -9.33 -40.04 -0.17
C PHE A 83 -10.06 -38.69 -0.17
N HIS A 84 -10.21 -38.04 0.99
CA HIS A 84 -10.89 -36.76 1.09
C HIS A 84 -10.12 -35.67 0.36
N TYR A 85 -8.80 -35.59 0.58
CA TYR A 85 -7.96 -34.59 -0.09
C TYR A 85 -7.73 -34.91 -1.57
N GLN A 86 -7.69 -36.18 -1.96
CA GLN A 86 -7.67 -36.56 -3.37
C GLN A 86 -8.96 -36.13 -4.09
N ALA A 87 -10.12 -36.37 -3.48
CA ALA A 87 -11.41 -35.91 -4.02
C ALA A 87 -11.47 -34.38 -4.10
N LEU A 88 -11.00 -33.68 -3.07
CA LEU A 88 -10.92 -32.21 -3.06
C LEU A 88 -10.02 -31.69 -4.19
N ALA A 89 -8.83 -32.26 -4.38
CA ALA A 89 -7.92 -31.86 -5.44
C ALA A 89 -8.55 -32.02 -6.84
N ASN A 90 -9.28 -33.13 -7.06
CA ASN A 90 -10.02 -33.34 -8.30
C ASN A 90 -11.18 -32.32 -8.46
N GLY A 91 -11.90 -32.01 -7.39
CA GLY A 91 -12.96 -30.99 -7.40
C GLY A 91 -12.41 -29.58 -7.71
N VAL A 92 -11.26 -29.23 -7.14
CA VAL A 92 -10.55 -27.97 -7.45
C VAL A 92 -10.14 -27.94 -8.93
N ALA A 93 -9.65 -29.06 -9.48
CA ALA A 93 -9.31 -29.15 -10.90
C ALA A 93 -10.52 -28.89 -11.82
N GLN A 94 -11.68 -29.47 -11.50
CA GLN A 94 -12.93 -29.23 -12.23
C GLN A 94 -13.40 -27.77 -12.10
N HIS A 95 -13.32 -27.21 -10.90
CA HIS A 95 -13.70 -25.81 -10.67
C HIS A 95 -12.80 -24.84 -11.45
N ALA A 96 -11.49 -25.10 -11.49
CA ALA A 96 -10.56 -24.28 -12.27
C ALA A 96 -10.87 -24.30 -13.77
N GLU A 97 -11.37 -25.41 -14.31
CA GLU A 97 -11.80 -25.50 -15.71
C GLU A 97 -13.02 -24.60 -15.97
N GLN A 98 -14.04 -24.65 -15.11
CA GLN A 98 -15.20 -23.75 -15.17
C GLN A 98 -14.77 -22.28 -15.10
N ARG A 99 -13.83 -21.95 -14.21
CA ARG A 99 -13.29 -20.59 -14.07
C ARG A 99 -12.60 -20.10 -15.34
N ARG A 100 -11.89 -20.97 -16.06
CA ARG A 100 -11.26 -20.60 -17.35
C ARG A 100 -12.31 -20.21 -18.38
N GLU A 101 -13.38 -20.99 -18.49
CA GLU A 101 -14.49 -20.72 -19.41
C GLU A 101 -15.20 -19.40 -19.06
N GLU A 102 -15.47 -19.16 -17.77
CA GLU A 102 -16.07 -17.91 -17.29
C GLU A 102 -15.21 -16.68 -17.61
N ILE A 103 -13.90 -16.77 -17.37
CA ILE A 103 -12.95 -15.69 -17.63
C ILE A 103 -12.87 -15.42 -19.13
N GLU A 104 -12.80 -16.47 -19.96
CA GLU A 104 -12.78 -16.33 -21.42
C GLU A 104 -14.07 -15.66 -21.91
N LYS A 105 -15.23 -16.10 -21.41
CA LYS A 105 -16.53 -15.49 -21.71
C LYS A 105 -16.57 -14.01 -21.33
N LYS A 106 -16.19 -13.67 -20.09
CA LYS A 106 -16.16 -12.27 -19.60
C LYS A 106 -15.19 -11.42 -20.43
N LYS A 107 -14.06 -11.99 -20.85
CA LYS A 107 -13.08 -11.31 -21.71
C LYS A 107 -13.66 -11.01 -23.10
N MET A 108 -14.40 -11.95 -23.69
CA MET A 108 -15.11 -11.73 -24.96
C MET A 108 -16.20 -10.66 -24.84
N GLU A 109 -17.01 -10.70 -23.77
CA GLU A 109 -18.06 -9.71 -23.53
C GLU A 109 -17.48 -8.29 -23.36
N LYS A 110 -16.39 -8.15 -22.59
CA LYS A 110 -15.68 -6.87 -22.42
C LYS A 110 -15.13 -6.35 -23.75
N ALA A 111 -14.56 -7.23 -24.58
CA ALA A 111 -14.06 -6.86 -25.90
C ALA A 111 -15.17 -6.39 -26.84
N ILE A 112 -16.34 -7.04 -26.83
CA ILE A 112 -17.49 -6.64 -27.65
C ILE A 112 -18.04 -5.29 -27.21
N GLY A 113 -18.17 -5.05 -25.90
CA GLY A 113 -18.62 -3.77 -25.35
C GLY A 113 -17.66 -2.60 -25.65
N ALA A 114 -16.35 -2.86 -25.62
CA ALA A 114 -15.32 -1.88 -25.99
C ALA A 114 -15.27 -1.57 -27.49
N VAL A 115 -15.70 -2.47 -28.36
CA VAL A 115 -15.77 -2.25 -29.82
C VAL A 115 -17.08 -1.59 -30.25
N ALA A 116 -18.14 -1.72 -29.44
CA ALA A 116 -19.46 -1.13 -29.71
C ALA A 116 -19.64 0.31 -29.16
N SER A 117 -18.63 0.83 -28.44
CA SER A 117 -18.58 2.20 -27.88
C SER A 117 -17.62 3.06 -28.71
#